data_AF-A0A4U7DV43-F1
#
_entry.id   AF-A0A4U7DV43-F1
#
_cell.length_a   1.000
_cell.length_b   1.000
_cell.length_c   1.000
_cell.angle_alpha   90.00
_cell.angle_beta   90.00
_cell.angle_gamma   90.00
#
_symmetry.space_group_name_H-M   'P 1'
#
loop_
_entity.id
_entity.type
_entity.pdbx_description
1 polymer ?
#
loop_
_entity_poly.entity_id
_entity_poly.type
_entity_poly.pdbx_seq_one_letter_code
_entity_poly.pdbx_strand_id
1 'polypeptide(L)'
;MTERNNDPDRAESIPNRPLPDPPKVMGFEASGNDLADPTNITVSVEFLTPGIPEPYEASVLFSVTDGVAKLRRVEEDFHLPQTLVAADAASDKVSSHPAVKSVEGVDAMLNTQREWVDDCEQYAETGWAKIRDELDSEVAEFVEGYEHETGDRLIIWNATHHQDFSDYVLEYRDNSGEPTETAHETIDKARAHAVGEIFGSTSE
;
A
#
# COMPACT_ATOMS: atom_id res chain seq x y z
N MET A 1 10.25 3.25 52.46
CA MET A 1 11.53 2.65 52.06
C MET A 1 11.21 1.26 51.55
N THR A 2 10.84 1.17 50.28
CA THR A 2 11.70 0.96 49.08
C THR A 2 11.74 -0.55 48.78
N GLU A 3 11.51 -1.09 47.59
CA GLU A 3 11.35 -0.53 46.23
C GLU A 3 10.49 -1.52 45.44
N ARG A 4 9.58 -1.02 44.59
CA ARG A 4 8.98 -1.81 43.52
C ARG A 4 10.05 -1.92 42.44
N ASN A 5 10.56 -3.13 42.18
CA ASN A 5 11.36 -3.40 40.99
C ASN A 5 10.45 -3.25 39.77
N ASN A 6 10.38 -2.04 39.23
CA ASN A 6 10.05 -1.82 37.84
C ASN A 6 11.31 -2.15 37.05
N ASP A 7 11.29 -3.30 36.38
CA ASP A 7 12.26 -3.66 35.37
C ASP A 7 11.80 -2.97 34.06
N PRO A 8 12.47 -1.92 33.57
CA PRO A 8 12.02 -1.17 32.40
C PRO A 8 12.44 -1.80 31.06
N ASP A 9 13.09 -2.97 31.06
CA ASP A 9 13.76 -3.53 29.88
C ASP A 9 13.08 -4.74 29.25
N ARG A 10 11.77 -4.89 29.41
CA ARG A 10 11.00 -5.85 28.60
C ARG A 10 10.09 -5.17 27.60
N ALA A 11 10.69 -4.32 26.76
CA ALA A 11 10.20 -4.22 25.40
C ALA A 11 10.35 -5.62 24.80
N GLU A 12 9.25 -6.37 24.72
CA GLU A 12 9.20 -7.56 23.88
C GLU A 12 9.48 -7.06 22.47
N SER A 13 10.74 -7.19 22.05
CA SER A 13 11.20 -6.89 20.70
C SER A 13 10.24 -7.58 19.75
N ILE A 14 9.38 -6.79 19.11
CA ILE A 14 8.45 -7.26 18.10
C ILE A 14 9.32 -7.99 17.09
N PRO A 15 9.10 -9.31 16.89
CA PRO A 15 9.97 -10.07 16.02
C PRO A 15 9.97 -9.38 14.66
N ASN A 16 11.18 -9.01 14.22
CA ASN A 16 11.48 -8.43 12.92
C ASN A 16 10.72 -9.26 11.87
N ARG A 17 9.51 -8.81 11.49
CA ARG A 17 8.68 -9.56 10.54
C ARG A 17 9.29 -9.22 9.19
N PRO A 18 9.96 -10.17 8.52
CA PRO A 18 10.54 -9.90 7.22
C PRO A 18 9.42 -9.35 6.32
N LEU A 19 9.72 -8.27 5.61
CA LEU A 19 8.86 -7.78 4.53
C LEU A 19 8.53 -8.99 3.62
N PRO A 20 7.29 -9.11 3.13
CA PRO A 20 6.95 -10.21 2.25
C PRO A 20 7.85 -10.19 1.01
N ASP A 21 8.40 -11.35 0.65
CA ASP A 21 9.14 -11.51 -0.61
C ASP A 21 8.28 -11.02 -1.79
N PRO A 22 8.88 -10.40 -2.82
CA PRO A 22 8.15 -10.04 -4.04
C PRO A 22 7.53 -11.30 -4.68
N PRO A 23 6.38 -11.16 -5.37
CA PRO A 23 5.68 -12.27 -5.99
C PRO A 23 6.58 -13.03 -6.99
N LYS A 24 6.50 -14.36 -6.96
CA LYS A 24 7.28 -15.28 -7.78
C LYS A 24 6.38 -15.96 -8.80
N VAL A 25 6.75 -15.91 -10.08
CA VAL A 25 6.06 -16.68 -11.12
C VAL A 25 6.53 -18.13 -11.08
N MET A 26 5.62 -19.03 -10.74
CA MET A 26 5.87 -20.46 -10.57
C MET A 26 5.56 -21.27 -11.82
N GLY A 27 4.61 -20.80 -12.64
CA GLY A 27 4.09 -21.54 -13.78
C GLY A 27 3.58 -20.62 -14.88
N PHE A 28 3.65 -21.11 -16.11
CA PHE A 28 3.15 -20.42 -17.30
C PHE A 28 2.60 -21.44 -18.29
N GLU A 29 1.33 -21.34 -18.63
CA GLU A 29 0.66 -22.21 -19.58
C GLU A 29 -0.06 -21.39 -20.64
N ALA A 30 0.18 -21.70 -21.90
CA ALA A 30 -0.53 -21.12 -23.03
C ALA A 30 -1.38 -22.19 -23.70
N SER A 31 -2.64 -21.90 -23.98
CA SER A 31 -3.57 -22.83 -24.62
C SER A 31 -4.21 -22.20 -25.86
N GLY A 32 -4.48 -23.03 -26.87
CA GLY A 32 -4.98 -22.61 -28.18
C GLY A 32 -4.61 -23.63 -29.25
N ASN A 33 -5.01 -23.38 -30.50
CA ASN A 33 -4.63 -24.24 -31.62
C ASN A 33 -3.16 -24.03 -32.03
N ASP A 34 -2.56 -22.89 -31.67
CA ASP A 34 -1.17 -22.55 -31.95
C ASP A 34 -0.54 -21.88 -30.71
N LEU A 35 0.67 -22.28 -30.33
CA LEU A 35 1.42 -21.63 -29.24
C LEU A 35 1.92 -20.24 -29.65
N ALA A 36 2.05 -19.99 -30.95
CA ALA A 36 2.35 -18.66 -31.48
C ALA A 36 1.12 -17.73 -31.52
N ASP A 37 -0.08 -18.27 -31.31
CA ASP A 37 -1.36 -17.53 -31.27
C ASP A 37 -2.32 -18.17 -30.23
N PRO A 38 -1.97 -18.08 -28.93
CA PRO A 38 -2.77 -18.70 -27.88
C PRO A 38 -4.11 -17.99 -27.75
N THR A 39 -5.14 -18.75 -27.36
CA THR A 39 -6.45 -18.19 -27.00
C THR A 39 -6.51 -17.82 -25.52
N ASN A 40 -5.79 -18.55 -24.66
CA ASN A 40 -5.67 -18.21 -23.25
C ASN A 40 -4.23 -18.39 -22.75
N ILE A 41 -3.87 -17.58 -21.76
CA ILE A 41 -2.63 -17.70 -21.01
C ILE A 41 -2.99 -17.77 -19.52
N THR A 42 -2.47 -18.78 -18.82
CA THR A 42 -2.57 -18.94 -17.38
C THR A 42 -1.19 -18.76 -16.75
N VAL A 43 -1.10 -17.97 -15.69
CA VAL A 43 0.14 -17.78 -14.94
C VAL A 43 -0.09 -18.18 -13.49
N SER A 44 0.78 -19.03 -12.96
CA SER A 44 0.79 -19.39 -11.53
C SER A 44 1.76 -18.48 -10.79
N VAL A 45 1.28 -17.82 -9.74
CA VAL A 45 2.04 -16.85 -8.94
C VAL A 45 2.04 -17.28 -7.48
N GLU A 46 3.21 -17.24 -6.83
CA GLU A 46 3.39 -17.44 -5.40
C GLU A 46 3.76 -16.11 -4.74
N PHE A 47 3.16 -15.73 -3.62
CA PHE A 47 3.52 -14.50 -2.89
C PHE A 47 3.24 -14.59 -1.39
N LEU A 48 3.98 -13.80 -0.61
CA LEU A 48 3.81 -13.70 0.84
C LEU A 48 2.96 -12.49 1.20
N THR A 49 2.27 -12.54 2.34
CA THR A 49 1.56 -11.39 2.92
C THR A 49 2.01 -11.15 4.36
N PRO A 50 2.11 -9.89 4.82
CA PRO A 50 2.55 -9.60 6.18
C PRO A 50 1.66 -10.29 7.23
N GLY A 51 2.29 -10.98 8.18
CA GLY A 51 1.58 -11.65 9.28
C GLY A 51 0.99 -13.02 8.96
N ILE A 52 1.19 -13.54 7.75
CA ILE A 52 0.85 -14.92 7.37
C ILE A 52 2.13 -15.65 6.97
N PRO A 53 2.50 -16.76 7.65
CA PRO A 53 3.77 -17.44 7.40
C PRO A 53 3.77 -18.31 6.14
N GLU A 54 2.60 -18.71 5.62
CA GLU A 54 2.47 -19.50 4.41
C GLU A 54 2.32 -18.63 3.15
N PRO A 55 2.96 -19.00 2.02
CA PRO A 55 2.75 -18.33 0.75
C PRO A 55 1.37 -18.63 0.16
N TYR A 56 0.80 -17.63 -0.48
CA TYR A 56 -0.37 -17.76 -1.32
C TYR A 56 0.05 -18.20 -2.71
N GLU A 57 -0.71 -19.13 -3.29
CA GLU A 57 -0.58 -19.54 -4.69
C GLU A 57 -1.83 -19.12 -5.45
N ALA A 58 -1.66 -18.47 -6.61
CA ALA A 58 -2.75 -17.97 -7.43
C ALA A 58 -2.59 -18.44 -8.87
N SER A 59 -3.68 -18.83 -9.51
CA SER A 59 -3.73 -18.97 -10.97
C SER A 59 -4.45 -17.79 -11.61
N VAL A 60 -3.76 -17.07 -12.49
CA VAL A 60 -4.29 -15.86 -13.15
C VAL A 60 -4.52 -16.16 -14.62
N LEU A 61 -5.76 -15.97 -15.08
CA LEU A 61 -6.19 -16.30 -16.42
C LEU A 61 -6.36 -15.03 -17.29
N PHE A 62 -5.75 -15.08 -18.47
CA PHE A 62 -5.91 -14.08 -19.53
C PHE A 62 -6.50 -14.74 -20.77
N SER A 63 -7.39 -14.01 -21.46
CA SER A 63 -7.76 -14.35 -22.83
C SER A 63 -6.97 -13.49 -23.81
N VAL A 64 -6.45 -14.08 -24.87
CA VAL A 64 -5.69 -13.36 -25.90
C VAL A 64 -6.50 -13.29 -27.18
N THR A 65 -6.60 -12.10 -27.76
CA THR A 65 -7.29 -11.87 -29.04
C THR A 65 -6.61 -10.74 -29.79
N ASP A 66 -6.21 -10.98 -31.05
CA ASP A 66 -5.50 -10.01 -31.91
C ASP A 66 -4.20 -9.43 -31.30
N GLY A 67 -3.61 -10.17 -30.37
CA GLY A 67 -2.44 -9.78 -29.59
C GLY A 67 -2.75 -8.90 -28.38
N VAL A 68 -4.01 -8.74 -27.99
CA VAL A 68 -4.40 -8.11 -26.73
C VAL A 68 -4.69 -9.19 -25.70
N ALA A 69 -3.96 -9.20 -24.59
CA ALA A 69 -4.22 -10.07 -23.46
C ALA A 69 -5.13 -9.36 -22.45
N LYS A 70 -6.31 -9.90 -22.20
CA LYS A 70 -7.28 -9.33 -21.25
C LYS A 70 -7.39 -10.19 -20.01
N LEU A 71 -7.17 -9.60 -18.84
CA LEU A 71 -7.38 -10.26 -17.55
C LEU A 71 -8.83 -10.75 -17.45
N ARG A 72 -9.02 -12.04 -17.13
CA ARG A 72 -10.35 -12.65 -16.99
C ARG A 72 -10.72 -12.88 -15.53
N ARG A 73 -9.85 -13.57 -14.80
CA ARG A 73 -10.05 -13.87 -13.38
C ARG A 73 -8.74 -14.30 -12.74
N VAL A 74 -8.68 -14.15 -11.43
CA VAL A 74 -7.79 -14.92 -10.55
C VAL A 74 -8.65 -16.07 -10.02
N GLU A 75 -8.19 -17.31 -10.15
CA GLU A 75 -9.00 -18.50 -9.84
C GLU A 75 -9.21 -18.72 -8.33
N GLU A 76 -8.42 -18.04 -7.52
CA GLU A 76 -8.55 -18.06 -6.06
C GLU A 76 -9.46 -16.94 -5.56
N ASP A 77 -10.36 -17.28 -4.63
CA ASP A 77 -11.23 -16.35 -3.91
C ASP A 77 -10.42 -15.59 -2.85
N PHE A 78 -9.53 -14.72 -3.31
CA PHE A 78 -8.77 -13.85 -2.45
C PHE A 78 -9.50 -12.53 -2.14
N HIS A 79 -9.08 -11.87 -1.07
CA HIS A 79 -9.40 -10.46 -0.88
C HIS A 79 -8.63 -9.62 -1.92
N LEU A 80 -9.18 -8.45 -2.23
CA LEU A 80 -8.71 -7.56 -3.29
C LEU A 80 -7.17 -7.34 -3.29
N PRO A 81 -6.48 -7.13 -2.16
CA PRO A 81 -5.03 -6.93 -2.16
C PRO A 81 -4.23 -8.11 -2.74
N GLN A 82 -4.58 -9.34 -2.38
CA GLN A 82 -3.93 -10.55 -2.87
C GLN A 82 -4.26 -10.82 -4.35
N THR A 83 -5.48 -10.54 -4.78
CA THR A 83 -5.87 -10.59 -6.20
C THR A 83 -5.03 -9.65 -7.06
N LEU A 84 -4.71 -8.46 -6.53
CA LEU A 84 -3.89 -7.46 -7.21
C LEU A 84 -2.43 -7.92 -7.37
N VAL A 85 -1.81 -8.42 -6.30
CA VAL A 85 -0.43 -8.95 -6.33
C VAL A 85 -0.28 -10.08 -7.34
N ALA A 86 -1.23 -11.00 -7.38
CA ALA A 86 -1.24 -12.08 -8.38
C ALA A 86 -1.39 -11.53 -9.81
N ALA A 87 -2.34 -10.61 -10.02
CA ALA A 87 -2.65 -10.08 -11.35
C ALA A 87 -1.48 -9.30 -11.96
N ASP A 88 -0.72 -8.55 -11.16
CA ASP A 88 0.44 -7.78 -11.61
C ASP A 88 1.60 -8.65 -12.05
N ALA A 89 2.08 -9.54 -11.17
CA ALA A 89 3.15 -10.47 -11.50
C ALA A 89 2.80 -11.32 -12.74
N ALA A 90 1.53 -11.70 -12.88
CA ALA A 90 1.05 -12.39 -14.05
C ALA A 90 1.01 -11.51 -15.31
N SER A 91 0.65 -10.24 -15.20
CA SER A 91 0.58 -9.29 -16.32
C SER A 91 1.96 -8.99 -16.89
N ASP A 92 2.96 -8.78 -16.03
CA ASP A 92 4.36 -8.66 -16.44
C ASP A 92 4.81 -9.89 -17.22
N LYS A 93 4.49 -11.08 -16.71
CA LYS A 93 4.83 -12.32 -17.40
C LYS A 93 4.12 -12.44 -18.75
N VAL A 94 2.83 -12.13 -18.82
CA VAL A 94 2.01 -12.21 -20.05
C VAL A 94 2.50 -11.21 -21.10
N SER A 95 2.91 -10.00 -20.70
CA SER A 95 3.44 -8.98 -21.59
C SER A 95 4.70 -9.42 -22.34
N SER A 96 5.46 -10.36 -21.76
CA SER A 96 6.66 -10.94 -22.37
C SER A 96 6.36 -12.03 -23.43
N HIS A 97 5.10 -12.45 -23.59
CA HIS A 97 4.74 -13.49 -24.53
C HIS A 97 4.77 -12.97 -25.99
N PRO A 98 5.39 -13.69 -26.96
CA PRO A 98 5.54 -13.20 -28.34
C PRO A 98 4.24 -12.86 -29.07
N ALA A 99 3.14 -13.52 -28.69
CA ALA A 99 1.82 -13.27 -29.27
C ALA A 99 1.10 -12.05 -28.67
N VAL A 100 1.61 -11.46 -27.59
CA VAL A 100 0.98 -10.37 -26.85
C VAL A 100 1.67 -9.05 -27.19
N LYS A 101 0.86 -8.05 -27.54
CA LYS A 101 1.25 -6.67 -27.90
C LYS A 101 0.85 -5.68 -26.83
N SER A 102 -0.24 -5.95 -26.10
CA SER A 102 -0.71 -5.15 -24.98
C SER A 102 -1.48 -6.02 -23.99
N VAL A 103 -1.53 -5.55 -22.73
CA VAL A 103 -2.31 -6.17 -21.66
C VAL A 103 -3.37 -5.17 -21.22
N GLU A 104 -4.63 -5.61 -21.09
CA GLU A 104 -5.77 -4.77 -20.70
C GLU A 104 -6.44 -5.28 -19.42
N GLY A 105 -7.03 -4.34 -18.67
CA GLY A 105 -7.77 -4.61 -17.44
C GLY A 105 -6.91 -4.62 -16.18
N VAL A 106 -5.66 -4.18 -16.28
CA VAL A 106 -4.67 -4.24 -15.21
C VAL A 106 -4.24 -2.83 -14.78
N ASP A 107 -4.21 -1.83 -15.67
CA ASP A 107 -3.64 -0.48 -15.36
C ASP A 107 -4.24 0.22 -14.13
N ALA A 108 -5.56 0.17 -13.92
CA ALA A 108 -6.18 0.76 -12.74
C ALA A 108 -5.85 -0.03 -11.45
N MET A 109 -5.72 -1.35 -11.58
CA MET A 109 -5.30 -2.25 -10.50
C MET A 109 -3.80 -2.05 -10.16
N LEU A 110 -2.95 -1.84 -11.17
CA LEU A 110 -1.52 -1.56 -11.03
C LEU A 110 -1.26 -0.21 -10.37
N ASN A 111 -2.05 0.83 -10.68
CA ASN A 111 -1.89 2.11 -10.00
C ASN A 111 -2.18 1.99 -8.50
N THR A 112 -3.26 1.31 -8.12
CA THR A 112 -3.57 1.05 -6.71
C THR A 112 -2.49 0.20 -6.03
N GLN A 113 -1.86 -0.73 -6.75
CA GLN A 113 -0.75 -1.52 -6.21
C GLN A 113 0.55 -0.74 -6.09
N ARG A 114 0.90 0.11 -7.06
CA ARG A 114 2.07 0.99 -6.96
C ARG A 114 1.94 1.88 -5.74
N GLU A 115 0.77 2.48 -5.53
CA GLU A 115 0.47 3.24 -4.31
C GLU A 115 0.62 2.39 -3.04
N TRP A 116 0.27 1.11 -3.08
CA TRP A 116 0.43 0.20 -1.94
C TRP A 116 1.89 -0.20 -1.69
N VAL A 117 2.67 -0.45 -2.75
CA VAL A 117 4.11 -0.73 -2.65
C VAL A 117 4.83 0.51 -2.12
N ASP A 118 4.51 1.68 -2.65
CA ASP A 118 5.05 2.96 -2.18
C ASP A 118 4.73 3.18 -0.68
N ASP A 119 3.49 2.92 -0.26
CA ASP A 119 3.10 2.98 1.16
C ASP A 119 3.91 1.97 2.02
N CYS A 120 4.19 0.78 1.49
CA CYS A 120 4.96 -0.24 2.18
C CYS A 120 6.45 0.11 2.29
N GLU A 121 7.04 0.68 1.24
CA GLU A 121 8.42 1.18 1.25
C GLU A 121 8.55 2.36 2.21
N GLN A 122 7.60 3.31 2.19
CA GLN A 122 7.54 4.41 3.14
C GLN A 122 7.43 3.90 4.58
N TYR A 123 6.53 2.96 4.85
CA TYR A 123 6.40 2.37 6.19
C TYR A 123 7.70 1.69 6.63
N ALA A 124 8.38 0.96 5.74
CA ALA A 124 9.65 0.33 6.04
C ALA A 124 10.77 1.34 6.36
N GLU A 125 10.76 2.51 5.72
CA GLU A 125 11.74 3.57 5.94
C GLU A 125 11.42 4.39 7.20
N THR A 126 10.15 4.61 7.52
CA THR A 126 9.71 5.67 8.45
C THR A 126 8.86 5.20 9.63
N GLY A 127 8.30 3.99 9.58
CA GLY A 127 7.31 3.50 10.55
C GLY A 127 5.92 4.12 10.41
N TRP A 128 5.70 5.02 9.45
CA TRP A 128 4.42 5.69 9.20
C TRP A 128 3.64 5.02 8.07
N ALA A 129 2.37 4.66 8.34
CA ALA A 129 1.44 4.09 7.37
C ALA A 129 0.33 5.09 7.03
N LYS A 130 -0.09 5.16 5.76
CA LYS A 130 -1.20 6.02 5.35
C LYS A 130 -2.55 5.51 5.88
N ILE A 131 -3.34 6.40 6.47
CA ILE A 131 -4.72 6.14 6.88
C ILE A 131 -5.59 6.14 5.62
N ARG A 132 -6.25 5.01 5.35
CA ARG A 132 -7.08 4.82 4.14
C ARG A 132 -8.56 5.15 4.37
N ASP A 133 -9.00 5.12 5.62
CA ASP A 133 -10.37 5.48 6.00
C ASP A 133 -10.46 7.00 6.23
N GLU A 134 -11.56 7.61 5.76
CA GLU A 134 -11.85 9.00 6.10
C GLU A 134 -12.08 9.14 7.61
N LEU A 135 -11.50 10.18 8.19
CA LEU A 135 -11.70 10.51 9.59
C LEU A 135 -12.79 11.58 9.72
N ASP A 136 -13.75 11.33 10.61
CA ASP A 136 -14.82 12.29 10.87
C ASP A 136 -14.32 13.47 11.70
N SER A 137 -14.71 14.68 11.28
CA SER A 137 -14.55 15.92 12.05
C SER A 137 -15.79 16.80 11.86
N GLU A 138 -16.24 17.45 12.94
CA GLU A 138 -17.39 18.36 12.90
C GLU A 138 -17.05 19.72 12.27
N VAL A 139 -15.75 20.03 12.16
CA VAL A 139 -15.25 21.37 11.84
C VAL A 139 -14.17 21.40 10.76
N ALA A 140 -13.87 20.27 10.12
CA ALA A 140 -12.95 20.21 9.00
C ALA A 140 -13.17 18.95 8.16
N GLU A 141 -12.77 18.99 6.89
CA GLU A 141 -12.81 17.82 6.02
C GLU A 141 -11.46 17.08 6.08
N PHE A 142 -11.49 15.76 6.25
CA PHE A 142 -10.29 14.94 6.17
C PHE A 142 -9.72 14.97 4.76
N VAL A 143 -8.42 15.23 4.64
CA VAL A 143 -7.71 15.24 3.35
C VAL A 143 -6.82 14.02 3.24
N GLU A 144 -5.97 13.82 4.24
CA GLU A 144 -5.06 12.68 4.33
C GLU A 144 -4.56 12.52 5.76
N GLY A 145 -4.11 11.32 6.10
CA GLY A 145 -3.51 11.07 7.40
C GLY A 145 -2.55 9.89 7.38
N TYR A 146 -1.72 9.82 8.41
CA TYR A 146 -0.70 8.82 8.61
C TYR A 146 -0.70 8.39 10.09
N GLU A 147 -0.46 7.12 10.34
CA GLU A 147 -0.35 6.55 11.68
C GLU A 147 1.01 5.85 11.83
N HIS A 148 1.71 6.13 12.91
CA HIS A 148 2.99 5.53 13.23
C HIS A 148 2.81 4.26 14.07
N GLU A 149 3.77 3.34 14.03
CA GLU A 149 3.72 2.10 14.81
C GLU A 149 3.60 2.31 16.34
N THR A 150 3.99 3.48 16.83
CA THR A 150 3.86 3.90 18.25
C THR A 150 2.44 4.34 18.62
N GLY A 151 1.55 4.51 17.64
CA GLY A 151 0.20 5.05 17.80
C GLY A 151 0.10 6.56 17.59
N ASP A 152 1.19 7.22 17.21
CA ASP A 152 1.19 8.64 16.84
C ASP A 152 0.47 8.85 15.50
N ARG A 153 -0.19 10.00 15.30
CA ARG A 153 -0.95 10.30 14.09
C ARG A 153 -0.64 11.69 13.55
N LEU A 154 -0.52 11.78 12.23
CA LEU A 154 -0.42 13.03 11.48
C LEU A 154 -1.64 13.13 10.57
N ILE A 155 -2.42 14.20 10.66
CA ILE A 155 -3.65 14.37 9.89
C ILE A 155 -3.66 15.75 9.25
N ILE A 156 -3.94 15.80 7.95
CA ILE A 156 -4.18 17.05 7.23
C ILE A 156 -5.69 17.24 7.09
N TRP A 157 -6.16 18.35 7.62
CA TRP A 157 -7.53 18.80 7.55
C TRP A 157 -7.67 19.96 6.57
N ASN A 158 -8.77 20.00 5.82
CA ASN A 158 -9.22 21.18 5.09
C ASN A 158 -10.21 21.94 5.98
N ALA A 159 -9.81 23.13 6.44
CA ALA A 159 -10.60 23.96 7.35
C ALA A 159 -11.10 25.25 6.69
N THR A 160 -11.02 25.36 5.35
CA THR A 160 -11.49 26.53 4.57
C THR A 160 -12.94 26.95 4.84
N HIS A 161 -13.78 26.04 5.34
CA HIS A 161 -15.16 26.33 5.68
C HIS A 161 -15.37 27.00 7.05
N HIS A 162 -14.29 27.19 7.83
CA HIS A 162 -14.37 27.65 9.21
C HIS A 162 -13.56 28.95 9.41
N GLN A 163 -14.22 29.98 9.95
CA GLN A 163 -13.69 31.36 10.04
C GLN A 163 -12.47 31.50 10.95
N ASP A 164 -12.18 30.50 11.78
CA ASP A 164 -11.13 30.51 12.80
C ASP A 164 -9.85 29.78 12.36
N PHE A 165 -9.82 29.14 11.18
CA PHE A 165 -8.70 28.31 10.73
C PHE A 165 -8.07 28.79 9.42
N SER A 166 -6.81 28.41 9.21
CA SER A 166 -6.17 28.46 7.90
C SER A 166 -6.81 27.46 6.94
N ASP A 167 -6.59 27.64 5.63
CA ASP A 167 -7.16 26.78 4.61
C ASP A 167 -6.89 25.28 4.86
N TYR A 168 -5.68 24.94 5.34
CA TYR A 168 -5.30 23.60 5.76
C TYR A 168 -4.66 23.60 7.15
N VAL A 169 -4.92 22.55 7.94
CA VAL A 169 -4.32 22.35 9.27
C VAL A 169 -3.64 20.99 9.30
N LEU A 170 -2.36 20.95 9.66
CA LEU A 170 -1.65 19.72 9.99
C LEU A 170 -1.76 19.49 11.50
N GLU A 171 -2.41 18.42 11.88
CA GLU A 171 -2.59 17.99 13.27
C GLU A 171 -1.65 16.81 13.56
N TYR A 172 -0.86 16.93 14.62
CA TYR A 172 -0.04 15.86 15.17
C TYR A 172 -0.61 15.41 16.52
N ARG A 173 -0.95 14.14 16.65
CA ARG A 173 -1.33 13.51 17.92
C ARG A 173 -0.24 12.55 18.34
N ASP A 174 0.35 12.78 19.50
CA ASP A 174 1.13 11.73 20.16
C ASP A 174 0.18 10.74 20.84
N ASN A 175 0.65 9.50 21.05
CA ASN A 175 -0.04 8.45 21.78
C ASN A 175 -0.49 8.90 23.20
N SER A 176 0.16 9.91 23.77
CA SER A 176 0.07 10.29 25.18
C SER A 176 -0.52 11.67 25.50
N GLY A 177 -0.85 12.50 24.51
CA GLY A 177 -1.08 13.92 24.73
C GLY A 177 -2.17 14.57 23.88
N GLU A 178 -2.24 15.89 24.01
CA GLU A 178 -3.20 16.73 23.28
C GLU A 178 -2.68 17.00 21.86
N PRO A 179 -3.58 17.08 20.86
CA PRO A 179 -3.19 17.37 19.48
C PRO A 179 -2.42 18.70 19.40
N THR A 180 -1.34 18.69 18.63
CA THR A 180 -0.62 19.89 18.22
C THR A 180 -1.03 20.24 16.79
N GLU A 181 -1.48 21.46 16.57
CA GLU A 181 -1.99 21.92 15.27
C GLU A 181 -1.05 22.97 14.65
N THR A 182 -0.73 22.80 13.37
CA THR A 182 0.03 23.77 12.57
C THR A 182 -0.75 24.19 11.33
N ALA A 183 -0.92 25.50 11.17
CA ALA A 183 -1.67 26.12 10.08
C ALA A 183 -0.86 26.24 8.78
N HIS A 184 -1.48 25.96 7.64
CA HIS A 184 -0.90 26.09 6.30
C HIS A 184 -1.87 26.73 5.30
N GLU A 185 -1.34 27.58 4.42
CA GLU A 185 -2.13 28.26 3.37
C GLU A 185 -2.53 27.35 2.20
N THR A 186 -1.85 26.22 2.01
CA THR A 186 -2.05 25.33 0.87
C THR A 186 -1.79 23.89 1.28
N ILE A 187 -2.50 22.94 0.67
CA ILE A 187 -2.28 21.50 0.87
C ILE A 187 -0.83 21.07 0.63
N ASP A 188 -0.15 21.62 -0.37
CA ASP A 188 1.23 21.23 -0.69
C ASP A 188 2.22 21.64 0.40
N LYS A 189 2.00 22.77 1.07
CA LYS A 189 2.79 23.20 2.22
C LYS A 189 2.54 22.29 3.44
N ALA A 190 1.30 21.89 3.67
CA ALA A 190 0.96 20.95 4.74
C ALA A 190 1.60 19.58 4.50
N ARG A 191 1.53 19.06 3.27
CA ARG A 191 2.21 17.82 2.84
C ARG A 191 3.71 17.90 3.02
N ALA A 192 4.35 18.98 2.57
CA ALA A 192 5.79 19.14 2.73
C ALA A 192 6.22 19.14 4.21
N HIS A 193 5.39 19.71 5.09
CA HIS A 193 5.62 19.66 6.53
C HIS A 193 5.44 18.23 7.07
N ALA A 194 4.33 17.56 6.74
CA ALA A 194 4.08 16.18 7.15
C ALA A 194 5.20 15.22 6.68
N VAL A 195 5.68 15.36 5.45
CA VAL A 195 6.83 14.61 4.92
C VAL A 195 8.09 14.90 5.73
N GLY A 196 8.34 16.17 6.08
CA GLY A 196 9.46 16.54 6.96
C GLY A 196 9.40 15.88 8.34
N GLU A 197 8.19 15.74 8.91
CA GLU A 197 7.97 15.03 10.17
C GLU A 197 8.13 13.50 10.01
N ILE A 198 7.65 12.92 8.91
CA ILE A 198 7.69 11.48 8.62
C ILE A 198 9.11 10.97 8.35
N PHE A 199 9.87 11.68 7.51
CA PHE A 199 11.24 11.27 7.15
C PHE A 199 12.30 11.85 8.11
N GLY A 200 11.85 12.60 9.12
CA GLY A 200 12.70 13.38 10.01
C GLY A 200 13.29 14.60 9.31
N SER A 201 13.39 15.71 10.07
CA SER A 201 14.17 16.85 9.62
C SER A 201 15.60 16.39 9.34
N THR A 202 16.01 16.34 8.08
CA THR A 202 17.40 16.11 7.62
C THR A 202 18.31 17.32 7.93
N SER A 203 18.07 17.97 9.07
CA SER A 203 18.82 19.14 9.51
C SER A 203 19.41 18.89 10.89
N GLU A 204 20.63 18.34 10.87
CA GLU A 204 21.78 18.90 11.59
C GLU A 204 23.00 18.94 10.67
#